data_AF-A0A7Y3JRH7-F1
#
_entry.id   AF-A0A7Y3JRH7-F1
#
_cell.length_a   1.000
_cell.length_b   1.000
_cell.length_c   1.000
_cell.angle_alpha   90.00
_cell.angle_beta   90.00
_cell.angle_gamma   90.00
#
_symmetry.space_group_name_H-M   'P 1'
#
loop_
_entity.id
_entity.type
_entity.pdbx_description
1 polymer ?
#
loop_
_entity_poly.entity_id
_entity_poly.type
_entity_poly.pdbx_seq_one_letter_code
_entity_poly.pdbx_strand_id
1 'polypeptide(L)'
;MGSLAVNQAGQVMVGYNRSGLDPATGKIGFYARAYKTLADGTLVETLGETLLKESLTNDYHNGSLDGQAAVGRQRWGDYSQVSVDPTQYDGFWVIGEFAREPNNAANGHPGGTGGTRWGTWIANVRAGAVPEPATWAMMLMGFGFVGAGMRRARSVKVSYA
;
A
#
# COMPACT_ATOMS: atom_id res chain seq x y z
N MET A 1 -4.62 -14.40 2.40
CA MET A 1 -3.65 -14.53 3.51
C MET A 1 -2.83 -13.25 3.63
N GLY A 2 -2.14 -13.03 4.75
CA GLY A 2 -1.27 -11.87 4.96
C GLY A 2 0.16 -12.27 5.25
N SER A 3 1.11 -11.43 4.89
CA SER A 3 2.54 -11.61 5.19
C SER A 3 3.18 -10.28 5.55
N LEU A 4 4.33 -10.33 6.23
CA LEU A 4 5.07 -9.14 6.62
C LEU A 4 6.57 -9.34 6.55
N ALA A 5 7.30 -8.24 6.45
CA ALA A 5 8.74 -8.20 6.69
C ALA A 5 9.11 -6.90 7.41
N VAL A 6 10.28 -6.91 8.04
CA VAL A 6 10.86 -5.75 8.72
C VAL A 6 12.22 -5.46 8.09
N ASN A 7 12.45 -4.22 7.67
CA ASN A 7 13.73 -3.81 7.11
C ASN A 7 14.69 -3.28 8.20
N GLN A 8 15.92 -2.99 7.80
CA GLN A 8 16.95 -2.40 8.67
C GLN A 8 16.60 -1.02 9.24
N ALA A 9 15.62 -0.31 8.65
CA ALA A 9 15.11 0.96 9.15
C ALA A 9 14.14 0.81 10.34
N GLY A 10 13.81 -0.42 10.74
CA GLY A 10 12.76 -0.69 11.72
C GLY A 10 11.35 -0.46 11.18
N GLN A 11 11.19 -0.40 9.86
CA GLN A 11 9.88 -0.30 9.21
C GLN A 11 9.33 -1.69 8.95
N VAL A 12 8.03 -1.84 9.14
CA VAL A 12 7.26 -3.07 8.92
C VAL A 12 6.40 -2.85 7.68
N MET A 13 6.47 -3.77 6.72
CA MET A 13 5.55 -3.81 5.59
C MET A 13 4.63 -5.01 5.75
N VAL A 14 3.33 -4.82 5.55
CA VAL A 14 2.31 -5.87 5.60
C VAL A 14 1.60 -5.91 4.26
N GLY A 15 1.66 -7.05 3.58
CA GLY A 15 0.92 -7.33 2.35
C GLY A 15 -0.23 -8.29 2.63
N TYR A 16 -1.41 -8.02 2.07
CA TYR A 16 -2.59 -8.86 2.28
C TYR A 16 -3.67 -8.65 1.21
N ASN A 17 -4.55 -9.63 1.06
CA ASN A 17 -5.78 -9.47 0.29
C ASN A 17 -6.95 -9.07 1.18
N ARG A 18 -7.86 -8.25 0.64
CA ARG A 18 -9.20 -8.03 1.22
C ARG A 18 -10.25 -7.89 0.12
N SER A 19 -11.51 -8.06 0.49
CA SER A 19 -12.68 -7.78 -0.36
C SER A 19 -13.69 -6.95 0.43
N GLY A 20 -14.75 -6.50 -0.24
CA GLY A 20 -15.87 -5.81 0.37
C GLY A 20 -17.20 -6.44 -0.04
N LEU A 21 -18.29 -6.01 0.58
CA LEU A 21 -19.65 -6.46 0.25
C LEU A 21 -20.30 -5.63 -0.87
N ASP A 22 -19.70 -4.49 -1.22
CA ASP A 22 -20.17 -3.62 -2.29
C ASP A 22 -19.93 -4.26 -3.66
N PRO A 23 -20.94 -4.47 -4.52
CA PRO A 23 -20.73 -5.08 -5.83
C PRO A 23 -19.85 -4.28 -6.79
N ALA A 24 -19.77 -2.96 -6.60
CA ALA A 24 -18.98 -2.04 -7.43
C ALA A 24 -17.54 -1.87 -6.91
N THR A 25 -17.34 -1.87 -5.58
CA THR A 25 -16.02 -1.59 -4.97
C THR A 25 -15.45 -2.75 -4.13
N GLY A 26 -16.20 -3.83 -3.97
CA GLY A 26 -15.90 -4.95 -3.09
C GLY A 26 -15.11 -6.08 -3.71
N LYS A 27 -14.55 -5.88 -4.92
CA LYS A 27 -13.66 -6.86 -5.54
C LYS A 27 -12.52 -7.21 -4.61
N ILE A 28 -12.02 -8.45 -4.73
CA ILE A 28 -10.80 -8.84 -4.05
C ILE A 28 -9.67 -7.93 -4.55
N GLY A 29 -8.98 -7.26 -3.65
CA GLY A 29 -7.80 -6.47 -3.95
C GLY A 29 -6.59 -7.00 -3.17
N PHE A 30 -5.41 -6.82 -3.74
CA PHE A 30 -4.14 -6.97 -3.04
C PHE A 30 -3.66 -5.60 -2.57
N TYR A 31 -3.38 -5.50 -1.27
CA TYR A 31 -3.07 -4.26 -0.58
C TYR A 31 -1.75 -4.37 0.18
N ALA A 32 -1.19 -3.20 0.49
CA ALA A 32 -0.08 -3.06 1.41
C ALA A 32 -0.32 -1.92 2.40
N ARG A 33 0.28 -2.06 3.59
CA ARG A 33 0.42 -1.01 4.62
C ARG A 33 1.83 -1.04 5.16
N ALA A 34 2.32 0.12 5.60
CA ALA A 34 3.61 0.18 6.27
C ALA A 34 3.54 0.94 7.59
N TYR A 35 4.41 0.53 8.50
CA TYR A 35 4.54 1.06 9.85
C TYR A 35 6.02 1.28 10.20
N LYS A 36 6.27 2.12 11.19
CA LYS A 36 7.57 2.27 11.86
C LYS A 36 7.41 1.80 13.29
N THR A 37 8.35 0.99 13.74
CA THR A 37 8.42 0.56 15.14
C THR A 37 9.11 1.66 15.95
N LEU A 38 8.42 2.19 16.95
CA LEU A 38 9.00 3.15 17.91
C LEU A 38 9.85 2.43 18.95
N ALA A 39 10.64 3.19 19.72
CA ALA A 39 11.52 2.64 20.74
C ALA A 39 10.77 1.90 21.86
N ASP A 40 9.50 2.22 22.08
CA ASP A 40 8.61 1.55 23.04
C ASP A 40 7.90 0.30 22.45
N GLY A 41 8.20 -0.05 21.19
CA GLY A 41 7.60 -1.18 20.48
C GLY A 41 6.25 -0.89 19.82
N THR A 42 5.71 0.32 19.95
CA THR A 42 4.47 0.69 19.26
C THR A 42 4.68 0.89 17.76
N LEU A 43 3.63 0.62 16.97
CA LEU A 43 3.65 0.81 15.53
C LEU A 43 2.94 2.10 15.16
N VAL A 44 3.62 2.96 14.40
CA VAL A 44 3.05 4.17 13.80
C VAL A 44 2.94 3.95 12.30
N GLU A 45 1.74 4.17 11.74
CA GLU A 45 1.51 4.02 10.30
C GLU A 45 2.33 5.06 9.52
N THR A 46 3.07 4.58 8.51
CA THR A 46 3.93 5.39 7.64
C THR A 46 3.47 5.39 6.20
N LEU A 47 2.74 4.33 5.81
CA LEU A 47 2.00 4.24 4.58
C LEU A 47 0.62 3.67 4.89
N GLY A 48 -0.42 4.47 4.62
CA GLY A 48 -1.81 4.03 4.71
C GLY A 48 -2.12 2.88 3.76
N GLU A 49 -3.33 2.31 3.90
CA GLU A 49 -3.77 1.22 3.02
C GLU A 49 -3.67 1.61 1.56
N THR A 50 -2.81 0.90 0.84
CA THR A 50 -2.54 1.17 -0.57
C THR A 50 -2.98 -0.03 -1.40
N LEU A 51 -3.89 0.19 -2.34
CA LEU A 51 -4.29 -0.81 -3.32
C LEU A 51 -3.13 -1.03 -4.31
N LEU A 52 -2.58 -2.24 -4.34
CA LEU A 52 -1.54 -2.63 -5.28
C LEU A 52 -2.14 -3.23 -6.55
N LYS A 53 -3.20 -4.05 -6.41
CA LYS A 53 -3.88 -4.66 -7.55
C LYS A 53 -5.33 -5.01 -7.22
N GLU A 54 -6.27 -4.45 -7.98
CA GLU A 54 -7.67 -4.91 -7.96
C GLU A 54 -7.83 -6.15 -8.85
N SER A 55 -8.67 -7.09 -8.41
CA SER A 55 -9.11 -8.22 -9.22
C SER A 55 -9.92 -7.77 -10.43
N LEU A 56 -9.83 -8.56 -11.50
CA LEU A 56 -10.51 -8.27 -12.78
C LEU A 56 -11.93 -8.85 -12.82
N THR A 57 -12.30 -9.66 -11.83
CA THR A 57 -13.65 -10.15 -11.60
C THR A 57 -14.12 -9.81 -10.17
N ASN A 58 -15.42 -9.56 -10.01
CA ASN A 58 -16.09 -9.45 -8.71
C ASN A 58 -16.71 -10.78 -8.25
N ASP A 59 -16.70 -11.81 -9.10
CA ASP A 59 -17.35 -13.09 -8.85
C ASP A 59 -16.35 -14.23 -9.11
N TYR A 60 -15.31 -14.32 -8.27
CA TYR A 60 -14.34 -15.40 -8.37
C TYR A 60 -14.90 -16.70 -7.80
N HIS A 61 -14.89 -17.75 -8.62
CA HIS A 61 -15.31 -19.08 -8.20
C HIS A 61 -14.23 -20.10 -8.57
N ASN A 62 -13.85 -20.89 -7.57
CA ASN A 62 -12.92 -21.98 -7.73
C ASN A 62 -13.62 -23.19 -8.38
N GLY A 63 -13.32 -23.44 -9.65
CA GLY A 63 -13.71 -24.66 -10.35
C GLY A 63 -15.13 -24.67 -10.94
N SER A 64 -15.94 -23.63 -10.75
CA SER A 64 -17.16 -23.43 -11.54
C SER A 64 -16.87 -22.55 -12.77
N LEU A 65 -17.74 -22.69 -13.77
CA LEU A 65 -17.74 -21.85 -14.95
C LEU A 65 -18.33 -20.48 -14.62
N ASP A 66 -17.93 -19.47 -15.39
CA ASP A 66 -18.52 -18.14 -15.30
C ASP A 66 -20.06 -18.18 -15.39
N GLY A 67 -20.72 -17.42 -14.50
CA GLY A 67 -22.18 -17.39 -14.37
C GLY A 67 -22.83 -18.62 -13.73
N GLN A 68 -22.06 -19.63 -13.31
CA GLN A 68 -22.57 -20.76 -12.52
C GLN A 68 -22.39 -20.51 -11.03
N ALA A 69 -23.19 -21.18 -10.19
CA ALA A 69 -23.01 -21.11 -8.74
C ALA A 69 -21.66 -21.69 -8.30
N ALA A 70 -21.12 -21.14 -7.21
CA ALA A 70 -19.85 -21.61 -6.64
C ALA A 70 -20.00 -23.04 -6.10
N VAL A 71 -19.06 -23.91 -6.47
CA VAL A 71 -19.05 -25.32 -6.03
C VAL A 71 -17.78 -25.61 -5.26
N GLY A 72 -17.91 -26.28 -4.10
CA GLY A 72 -16.77 -26.70 -3.28
C GLY A 72 -16.06 -25.55 -2.55
N ARG A 73 -14.84 -25.81 -2.07
CA ARG A 73 -14.04 -24.85 -1.30
C ARG A 73 -13.54 -23.72 -2.22
N GLN A 74 -13.90 -22.50 -1.87
CA GLN A 74 -13.43 -21.29 -2.54
C GLN A 74 -12.07 -20.85 -1.99
N ARG A 75 -11.18 -20.43 -2.90
CA ARG A 75 -9.85 -19.85 -2.57
C ARG A 75 -9.98 -18.34 -2.41
N TRP A 76 -9.13 -17.73 -1.59
CA TRP A 76 -9.24 -16.32 -1.20
C TRP A 76 -7.87 -15.62 -1.13
N GLY A 77 -7.13 -15.61 -2.24
CA GLY A 77 -5.78 -15.03 -2.30
C GLY A 77 -4.90 -15.72 -1.26
N ASP A 78 -4.70 -17.02 -1.44
CA ASP A 78 -4.12 -17.89 -0.42
C ASP A 78 -2.62 -17.62 -0.26
N TYR A 79 -2.00 -16.95 -1.24
CA TYR A 79 -0.60 -16.57 -1.21
C TYR A 79 -0.38 -15.09 -0.95
N SER A 80 0.53 -14.80 -0.02
CA SER A 80 1.15 -13.49 0.15
C SER A 80 2.59 -13.67 0.62
N GLN A 81 3.49 -12.84 0.10
CA GLN A 81 4.87 -12.75 0.57
C GLN A 81 5.33 -11.29 0.58
N VAL A 82 6.01 -10.89 1.65
CA VAL A 82 6.74 -9.64 1.73
C VAL A 82 8.20 -9.96 2.01
N SER A 83 9.11 -9.31 1.30
CA SER A 83 10.54 -9.38 1.58
C SER A 83 11.17 -7.99 1.50
N VAL A 84 12.27 -7.79 2.23
CA VAL A 84 13.04 -6.55 2.17
C VAL A 84 13.68 -6.40 0.78
N ASP A 85 13.72 -5.19 0.25
CA ASP A 85 14.51 -4.87 -0.95
C ASP A 85 15.98 -4.69 -0.55
N PRO A 86 16.91 -5.54 -1.03
CA PRO A 86 18.32 -5.43 -0.65
C PRO A 86 19.01 -4.19 -1.22
N THR A 87 18.40 -3.52 -2.20
CA THR A 87 18.96 -2.35 -2.88
C THR A 87 18.44 -1.02 -2.35
N GLN A 88 17.38 -1.04 -1.53
CA GLN A 88 16.74 0.16 -0.99
C GLN A 88 16.53 0.04 0.52
N TYR A 89 16.98 1.04 1.26
CA TYR A 89 16.93 1.04 2.73
C TYR A 89 15.50 0.95 3.29
N ASP A 90 14.53 1.57 2.60
CA ASP A 90 13.11 1.67 2.95
C ASP A 90 12.18 0.84 2.04
N GLY A 91 12.76 0.01 1.16
CA GLY A 91 12.03 -0.71 0.12
C GLY A 91 11.65 -2.14 0.50
N PHE A 92 10.53 -2.60 -0.07
CA PHE A 92 10.02 -3.95 0.07
C PHE A 92 9.54 -4.50 -1.27
N TRP A 93 9.77 -5.78 -1.51
CA TRP A 93 9.05 -6.54 -2.51
C TRP A 93 7.81 -7.15 -1.88
N VAL A 94 6.67 -6.92 -2.51
CA VAL A 94 5.34 -7.32 -2.03
C VAL A 94 4.67 -8.14 -3.13
N ILE A 95 4.38 -9.40 -2.82
CA ILE A 95 3.85 -10.40 -3.74
C ILE A 95 2.51 -10.91 -3.21
N GLY A 96 1.51 -10.98 -4.09
CA GLY A 96 0.19 -11.45 -3.73
C GLY A 96 -0.57 -11.96 -4.94
N GLU A 97 -1.78 -12.46 -4.69
CA GLU A 97 -2.65 -12.98 -5.73
C GLU A 97 -3.84 -12.04 -5.98
N PHE A 98 -4.37 -12.07 -7.19
CA PHE A 98 -5.62 -11.42 -7.57
C PHE A 98 -6.44 -12.34 -8.46
N ALA A 99 -7.77 -12.22 -8.41
CA ALA A 99 -8.64 -12.98 -9.29
C ALA A 99 -8.65 -12.34 -10.69
N ARG A 100 -8.40 -13.15 -11.72
CA ARG A 100 -8.48 -12.73 -13.11
C ARG A 100 -9.87 -12.95 -13.68
N GLU A 101 -10.10 -12.31 -14.80
CA GLU A 101 -11.22 -12.54 -15.70
C GLU A 101 -11.39 -14.04 -16.03
N PRO A 102 -12.63 -14.49 -16.32
CA PRO A 102 -12.91 -15.82 -16.82
C PRO A 102 -12.03 -16.18 -18.03
N ASN A 103 -11.48 -17.39 -18.02
CA ASN A 103 -10.62 -17.89 -19.10
C ASN A 103 -11.46 -18.36 -20.29
N ASN A 104 -12.12 -17.45 -21.01
CA ASN A 104 -12.96 -17.73 -22.17
C ASN A 104 -12.54 -16.91 -23.40
N ALA A 105 -13.12 -17.22 -24.55
CA ALA A 105 -12.80 -16.55 -25.81
C ALA A 105 -13.10 -15.03 -25.79
N ALA A 106 -14.15 -14.60 -25.08
CA ALA A 106 -14.51 -13.19 -24.96
C ALA A 106 -13.42 -12.36 -24.25
N ASN A 107 -12.68 -13.00 -23.34
CA ASN A 107 -11.55 -12.39 -22.62
C ASN A 107 -10.19 -12.68 -23.27
N GLY A 108 -10.15 -13.09 -24.55
CA GLY A 108 -8.90 -13.32 -25.28
C GLY A 108 -8.26 -14.68 -25.00
N HIS A 109 -9.03 -15.66 -24.53
CA HIS A 109 -8.57 -17.03 -24.29
C HIS A 109 -9.35 -18.07 -25.10
N PRO A 110 -9.12 -18.15 -26.44
CA PRO A 110 -9.74 -19.19 -27.27
C PRO A 110 -9.41 -20.59 -26.76
N GLY A 111 -10.43 -21.45 -26.64
CA GLY A 111 -10.28 -22.82 -26.11
C GLY A 111 -10.13 -22.90 -24.58
N GLY A 112 -10.23 -21.78 -23.86
CA GLY A 112 -10.23 -21.77 -22.41
C GLY A 112 -11.48 -22.41 -21.80
N THR A 113 -11.36 -22.86 -20.56
CA THR A 113 -12.42 -23.59 -19.84
C THR A 113 -13.62 -22.73 -19.47
N GLY A 114 -13.49 -21.40 -19.46
CA GLY A 114 -14.51 -20.47 -18.99
C GLY A 114 -14.53 -20.24 -17.47
N GLY A 115 -13.71 -20.94 -16.70
CA GLY A 115 -13.56 -20.70 -15.25
C GLY A 115 -12.68 -19.49 -14.93
N THR A 116 -12.89 -18.88 -13.76
CA THR A 116 -11.99 -17.83 -13.24
C THR A 116 -10.71 -18.45 -12.64
N ARG A 117 -9.65 -17.67 -12.57
CA ARG A 117 -8.29 -18.15 -12.26
C ARG A 117 -7.54 -17.12 -11.42
N TRP A 118 -6.62 -17.58 -10.57
CA TRP A 118 -5.72 -16.68 -9.87
C TRP A 118 -4.60 -16.19 -10.80
N GLY A 119 -4.13 -14.97 -10.55
CA GLY A 119 -2.90 -14.41 -11.09
C GLY A 119 -2.04 -13.86 -9.95
N THR A 120 -0.74 -13.72 -10.20
CA THR A 120 0.22 -13.15 -9.25
C THR A 120 0.52 -11.71 -9.61
N TRP A 121 0.61 -10.85 -8.60
CA TRP A 121 1.08 -9.48 -8.72
C TRP A 121 2.33 -9.29 -7.85
N ILE A 122 3.31 -8.58 -8.39
CA ILE A 122 4.56 -8.25 -7.71
C ILE A 122 4.72 -6.74 -7.76
N ALA A 123 4.94 -6.11 -6.61
CA ALA A 123 5.18 -4.69 -6.49
C ALA A 123 6.45 -4.44 -5.66
N ASN A 124 7.20 -3.38 -6.01
CA ASN A 124 8.19 -2.77 -5.13
C ASN A 124 7.50 -1.60 -4.42
N VAL A 125 7.48 -1.60 -3.10
CA VAL A 125 6.77 -0.60 -2.28
C VAL A 125 7.74 -0.02 -1.26
N ARG A 126 7.79 1.30 -1.18
CA ARG A 126 8.53 2.00 -0.12
C ARG A 126 7.62 2.23 1.07
N ALA A 127 8.14 2.01 2.28
CA ALA A 127 7.36 2.14 3.51
C ALA A 127 6.92 3.58 3.84
N GLY A 128 7.31 4.59 3.04
CA GLY A 128 6.96 5.99 3.29
C GLY A 128 7.79 6.59 4.44
N ALA A 129 8.12 7.87 4.32
CA ALA A 129 8.84 8.59 5.37
C ALA A 129 7.84 9.25 6.32
N VAL A 130 7.98 9.03 7.62
CA VAL A 130 7.40 9.94 8.62
C VAL A 130 8.34 11.12 8.73
N PRO A 131 7.89 12.36 8.47
CA PRO A 131 8.71 13.54 8.71
C PRO A 131 9.13 13.54 10.19
N GLU A 132 10.43 13.45 10.45
CA GLU A 132 10.89 13.32 11.84
C GLU A 132 10.60 14.62 12.61
N PRO A 133 10.25 14.55 13.91
CA PRO A 133 10.04 15.73 14.76
C PRO A 133 11.18 16.74 14.69
N ALA A 134 12.41 16.27 14.51
CA ALA A 134 13.58 17.13 14.31
C ALA A 134 13.50 17.94 13.00
N THR A 135 12.94 17.39 11.93
CA THR A 135 12.72 18.12 10.68
C THR A 135 11.73 19.27 10.90
N TRP A 136 10.66 19.04 11.65
CA TRP A 136 9.73 20.10 12.05
C TRP A 136 10.41 21.16 12.90
N ALA A 137 11.22 20.74 13.89
CA ALA A 137 11.97 21.66 14.72
C ALA A 137 12.94 22.52 13.91
N MET A 138 13.65 21.94 12.93
CA MET A 138 14.57 22.67 12.04
C MET A 138 13.82 23.63 11.11
N MET A 139 12.66 23.25 10.59
CA MET A 139 11.81 24.14 9.79
C MET A 139 11.31 25.31 10.64
N LEU A 140 10.76 25.04 11.83
CA LEU A 140 10.29 26.07 12.75
C LEU A 140 11.43 27.00 13.19
N MET A 141 12.60 26.45 13.48
CA MET A 141 13.79 27.22 13.81
C MET A 141 14.23 28.10 12.63
N GLY A 142 14.29 27.56 11.41
CA GLY A 142 14.63 28.30 10.20
C GLY A 142 13.66 29.46 9.96
N PHE A 143 12.35 29.20 9.99
CA PHE A 143 11.34 30.25 9.86
C PHE A 143 11.40 31.26 11.00
N GLY A 144 11.69 30.82 12.23
CA GLY A 144 11.90 31.69 13.38
C GLY A 144 13.06 32.66 13.19
N PHE A 145 14.21 32.17 12.69
CA PHE A 145 15.37 33.01 12.38
C PHE A 145 15.08 34.02 11.26
N VAL A 146 14.44 33.59 10.18
CA VAL A 146 14.05 34.48 9.07
C VAL A 146 13.12 35.59 9.57
N GLY A 147 12.08 35.23 10.32
CA GLY A 147 11.14 36.19 10.89
C GLY A 147 11.79 37.18 11.87
N ALA A 148 12.71 36.71 12.71
CA ALA A 148 13.48 37.57 13.62
C ALA A 148 14.39 38.55 12.85
N GLY A 149 15.05 38.09 11.79
CA GLY A 149 15.86 38.94 10.91
C GLY A 149 15.04 40.03 10.22
N MET A 150 13.88 39.67 9.67
CA MET A 150 12.95 40.63 9.05
C MET A 150 12.43 41.67 10.06
N ARG A 151 12.13 41.24 11.30
CA ARG A 151 11.69 42.16 12.37
C ARG A 151 12.80 43.14 12.76
N ARG A 152 14.04 42.68 12.87
CA ARG A 152 15.19 43.54 13.20
C ARG A 152 15.51 44.56 12.11
N ALA A 153 15.33 44.19 10.84
CA ALA A 153 15.52 45.10 9.71
C ALA A 153 14.46 46.21 9.62
N ARG A 154 13.31 46.06 10.29
CA ARG A 154 12.17 46.98 10.24
C ARG A 154 12.22 48.11 11.28
N SER A 155 13.41 48.54 11.71
CA SER A 155 13.57 49.71 12.59
C SER A 155 13.07 50.98 11.89
N VAL A 156 11.80 51.34 12.12
CA VAL A 156 11.21 52.60 11.64
C VAL A 156 11.84 53.76 12.41
N LYS A 157 12.66 54.57 11.74
CA LYS A 157 13.11 55.87 12.29
C LYS A 157 11.91 56.82 12.28
N VAL A 158 11.31 57.05 13.44
CA VAL A 158 10.32 58.11 13.61
C VAL A 158 11.07 59.43 13.72
N SER A 159 10.93 60.30 12.72
CA SER A 159 11.40 61.70 12.78
C SER A 159 10.24 62.55 13.29
N TYR A 160 10.44 63.24 14.41
CA TYR A 160 9.54 64.32 14.84
C TYR A 160 9.89 65.60 14.06
N ALA A 161 8.85 66.29 13.60
CA ALA A 161 8.91 67.60 12.95
C ALA A 161 8.48 68.69 13.93
#